data_AF-H2AZ36-F1
#
_entry.id   AF-H2AZ36-F1
#
_cell.length_a   1.000
_cell.length_b   1.000
_cell.length_c   1.000
_cell.angle_alpha   90.00
_cell.angle_beta   90.00
_cell.angle_gamma   90.00
#
_symmetry.space_group_name_H-M   'P 1'
#
loop_
_entity.id
_entity.type
_entity.pdbx_description
1 polymer ?
#
loop_
_entity_poly.entity_id
_entity_poly.type
_entity_poly.pdbx_seq_one_letter_code
_entity_poly.pdbx_strand_id
1 'polypeptide(L)'
;MTKPSHDNASKYTVLNLKKNLDSILAANTLFTNDVKAFKFFEFVVRSLTRIITDELKLIKTEKSSSGVQMLPELLDSVWEDVISPILGWFRAWKLTLLGFEKKKKYSTIVEFRKLRCKLRRTFKLFHKFYYGIIEFLVTNNDISRQIPEKLLRLLNLKRFVGFSNAENIDDDNVAILVIILHQCLLILGKLHFQQSYLETIKTTASYEKSVRYLKYAVLVLPAYGTSYHELASIEFCSKNFHRAIYLLLRGTLTRIPNLKSNKEFHSFFSNKKDKRRLLFNVKLQEVLDNEKDDLTAGLLKLQYYFLALFGYYFQRENWFREEDPNILFNGVEIVHMRRHLFLAIEKDLNAIDIVFDSVIILMGGFELMLKGSSGKIVAINYVSLRDLKSEHIMYLEFCFDYFTEVINAKVRKCWRQEMDKFQYLAIIRIIECWIKSNQPVLQFAHRNKAFCFQLAEFVNDIISLYPNEPQLFSNFKPQRNYFFEEDILLKEFCCVKFVLSDFDDSLIFKNNNKDIINQISGFVGPEYLRDKNSENMLRLRCVMNASNRFLLKNRCGIRWNKISGKYMINNDPVES
;
A
#
# COMPACT_ATOMS: atom_id res chain seq x y z
N MET A 1 -27.34 -31.30 -29.59
CA MET A 1 -27.30 -29.88 -29.23
C MET A 1 -27.32 -29.78 -27.71
N THR A 2 -26.14 -29.73 -27.10
CA THR A 2 -25.97 -29.55 -25.65
C THR A 2 -26.29 -28.09 -25.30
N LYS A 3 -27.22 -27.87 -24.35
CA LYS A 3 -27.42 -26.56 -23.75
C LYS A 3 -26.06 -26.08 -23.22
N PRO A 4 -25.63 -24.83 -23.49
CA PRO A 4 -24.45 -24.29 -22.81
C PRO A 4 -24.70 -24.36 -21.30
N SER A 5 -23.68 -24.78 -20.53
CA SER A 5 -23.71 -24.67 -19.08
C SER A 5 -24.14 -23.26 -18.67
N HIS A 6 -24.89 -23.13 -17.56
CA HIS A 6 -25.37 -21.85 -17.04
C HIS A 6 -24.23 -20.80 -16.96
N ASP A 7 -23.03 -21.26 -16.60
CA ASP A 7 -21.78 -20.50 -16.49
C ASP A 7 -21.36 -19.76 -17.79
N ASN A 8 -21.53 -20.38 -18.96
CA ASN A 8 -21.23 -19.75 -20.25
C ASN A 8 -22.26 -18.68 -20.63
N ALA A 9 -23.49 -18.77 -20.10
CA ALA A 9 -24.56 -17.84 -20.41
C ALA A 9 -24.35 -16.46 -19.76
N SER A 10 -23.84 -16.41 -18.53
CA SER A 10 -23.57 -15.14 -17.81
C SER A 10 -22.44 -14.34 -18.48
N LYS A 11 -21.30 -14.98 -18.81
CA LYS A 11 -20.20 -14.34 -19.55
C LYS A 11 -20.62 -13.93 -20.98
N TYR A 12 -21.37 -14.79 -21.68
CA TYR A 12 -21.91 -14.46 -22.99
C TYR A 12 -22.87 -13.26 -22.96
N THR A 13 -23.66 -13.14 -21.89
CA THR A 13 -24.56 -11.98 -21.70
C THR A 13 -23.77 -10.69 -21.52
N VAL A 14 -22.71 -10.68 -20.71
CA VAL A 14 -21.83 -9.49 -20.55
C VAL A 14 -21.19 -9.11 -21.89
N LEU A 15 -20.72 -10.09 -22.67
CA LEU A 15 -20.14 -9.84 -23.99
C LEU A 15 -21.17 -9.23 -24.97
N ASN A 16 -22.42 -9.68 -24.94
CA ASN A 16 -23.49 -9.10 -25.76
C ASN A 16 -23.86 -7.69 -25.30
N LEU A 17 -23.88 -7.44 -23.99
CA LEU A 17 -24.08 -6.09 -23.44
C LEU A 17 -22.97 -5.15 -23.91
N LYS A 18 -21.71 -5.60 -23.91
CA LYS A 18 -20.56 -4.85 -24.45
C LYS A 18 -20.75 -4.48 -25.92
N LYS A 19 -21.06 -5.45 -26.79
CA LYS A 19 -21.27 -5.19 -28.23
C LYS A 19 -22.36 -4.14 -28.48
N ASN A 20 -23.48 -4.25 -27.75
CA ASN A 20 -24.57 -3.29 -27.83
C ASN A 20 -24.16 -1.91 -27.29
N LEU A 21 -23.40 -1.89 -26.20
CA LEU A 21 -22.85 -0.65 -25.62
C LEU A 21 -21.92 0.06 -26.59
N ASP A 22 -20.98 -0.67 -27.22
CA ASP A 22 -20.02 -0.10 -28.18
C ASP A 22 -20.74 0.57 -29.36
N SER A 23 -21.77 -0.09 -29.90
CA SER A 23 -22.63 0.47 -30.95
C SER A 23 -23.35 1.76 -30.50
N ILE A 24 -23.89 1.77 -29.28
CA ILE A 24 -24.58 2.94 -28.71
C ILE A 24 -23.60 4.08 -28.44
N LEU A 25 -22.41 3.80 -27.92
CA LEU A 25 -21.38 4.82 -27.66
C LEU A 25 -20.83 5.42 -28.97
N ALA A 26 -20.67 4.60 -30.02
CA ALA A 26 -20.26 5.08 -31.34
C ALA A 26 -21.34 5.93 -32.02
N ALA A 27 -22.62 5.59 -31.85
CA ALA A 27 -23.74 6.27 -32.48
C ALA A 27 -24.13 7.61 -31.81
N ASN A 28 -23.75 7.84 -30.55
CA ASN A 28 -24.10 9.08 -29.83
C ASN A 28 -22.95 10.09 -29.88
N THR A 29 -23.14 11.18 -30.63
CA THR A 29 -22.24 12.35 -30.59
C THR A 29 -22.32 13.01 -29.21
N LEU A 30 -21.18 13.49 -28.68
CA LEU A 30 -21.00 14.00 -27.31
C LEU A 30 -21.97 15.12 -26.87
N PHE A 31 -22.77 15.70 -27.78
CA PHE A 31 -23.57 16.90 -27.58
C PHE A 31 -25.08 16.74 -27.85
N THR A 32 -25.54 15.54 -28.23
CA THR A 32 -26.97 15.29 -28.50
C THR A 32 -27.72 14.75 -27.28
N ASN A 33 -29.05 14.80 -27.34
CA ASN A 33 -29.94 14.52 -26.22
C ASN A 33 -30.07 12.99 -26.01
N ASP A 34 -29.07 12.36 -25.39
CA ASP A 34 -28.88 10.89 -25.38
C ASP A 34 -29.81 10.09 -24.46
N VAL A 35 -31.12 10.36 -24.44
CA VAL A 35 -32.11 9.61 -23.63
C VAL A 35 -32.00 8.10 -23.88
N LYS A 36 -31.68 7.69 -25.12
CA LYS A 36 -31.47 6.29 -25.50
C LYS A 36 -30.27 5.66 -24.78
N ALA A 37 -29.14 6.35 -24.70
CA ALA A 37 -27.94 5.83 -24.02
C ALA A 37 -28.18 5.65 -22.51
N PHE A 38 -28.81 6.62 -21.84
CA PHE A 38 -29.10 6.52 -20.40
C PHE A 38 -30.14 5.45 -20.07
N LYS A 39 -31.18 5.30 -20.90
CA LYS A 39 -32.14 4.18 -20.76
C LYS A 39 -31.45 2.83 -20.95
N PHE A 40 -30.50 2.75 -21.88
CA PHE A 40 -29.70 1.54 -22.06
C PHE A 40 -28.80 1.27 -20.85
N PHE A 41 -28.14 2.28 -20.27
CA PHE A 41 -27.35 2.11 -19.05
C PHE A 41 -28.21 1.58 -17.87
N GLU A 42 -29.43 2.11 -17.71
CA GLU A 42 -30.38 1.61 -16.71
C GLU A 42 -30.79 0.15 -16.96
N PHE A 43 -31.05 -0.22 -18.22
CA PHE A 43 -31.34 -1.59 -18.62
C PHE A 43 -30.16 -2.54 -18.31
N VAL A 44 -28.95 -2.15 -18.70
CA VAL A 44 -27.72 -2.91 -18.48
C VAL A 44 -27.53 -3.20 -17.00
N VAL A 45 -27.61 -2.17 -16.14
CA VAL A 45 -27.44 -2.34 -14.69
C VAL A 45 -28.50 -3.28 -14.12
N ARG A 46 -29.77 -3.16 -14.51
CA ARG A 46 -30.84 -4.07 -14.05
C ARG A 46 -30.58 -5.52 -14.46
N SER A 47 -30.17 -5.75 -15.71
CA SER A 47 -29.85 -7.09 -16.19
C SER A 47 -28.67 -7.69 -15.42
N LEU A 48 -27.63 -6.90 -15.16
CA LEU A 48 -26.46 -7.33 -14.37
C LEU A 48 -26.83 -7.62 -12.92
N THR A 49 -27.66 -6.79 -12.29
CA THR A 49 -28.14 -7.03 -10.92
C THR A 49 -28.83 -8.38 -10.83
N ARG A 50 -29.71 -8.71 -11.79
CA ARG A 50 -30.42 -9.98 -11.82
C ARG A 50 -29.44 -11.15 -11.93
N ILE A 51 -28.55 -11.12 -12.93
CA ILE A 51 -27.55 -12.17 -13.17
C ILE A 51 -26.73 -12.44 -11.90
N ILE A 52 -26.14 -11.40 -11.31
CA ILE A 52 -25.29 -11.57 -10.13
C ILE A 52 -26.07 -12.04 -8.90
N THR A 53 -27.31 -11.57 -8.71
CA THR A 53 -28.13 -12.02 -7.58
C THR A 53 -28.50 -13.50 -7.74
N ASP A 54 -28.74 -13.96 -8.96
CA ASP A 54 -29.04 -15.37 -9.24
C ASP A 54 -27.80 -16.24 -9.02
N GLU A 55 -26.62 -15.82 -9.50
CA GLU A 55 -25.34 -16.50 -9.23
C GLU A 55 -25.03 -16.56 -7.72
N LEU A 56 -25.25 -15.46 -6.99
CA LEU A 56 -25.03 -15.40 -5.54
C LEU A 56 -25.95 -16.33 -4.75
N LYS A 57 -27.16 -16.63 -5.26
CA LYS A 57 -28.06 -17.62 -4.64
C LYS A 57 -27.56 -19.05 -4.85
N LEU A 58 -26.89 -19.33 -5.97
CA LEU A 58 -26.33 -20.66 -6.27
C LEU A 58 -25.19 -21.04 -5.32
N ILE A 59 -24.44 -20.05 -4.81
CA ILE A 59 -23.42 -20.24 -3.75
C ILE A 59 -23.98 -21.00 -2.53
N LYS A 60 -25.28 -20.84 -2.26
CA LYS A 60 -25.95 -21.48 -1.12
C LYS A 60 -26.39 -22.92 -1.39
N THR A 61 -26.67 -23.27 -2.64
CA THR A 61 -27.36 -24.52 -2.98
C THR A 61 -26.42 -25.62 -3.47
N GLU A 62 -25.24 -25.27 -3.99
CA GLU A 62 -24.31 -26.23 -4.55
C GLU A 62 -23.00 -26.22 -3.75
N LYS A 63 -22.63 -27.38 -3.18
CA LYS A 63 -21.25 -27.60 -2.72
C LYS A 63 -20.36 -27.49 -3.96
N SER A 64 -19.54 -26.43 -4.02
CA SER A 64 -18.45 -26.27 -4.97
C SER A 64 -18.83 -26.53 -6.44
N SER A 65 -19.72 -25.72 -7.03
CA SER A 65 -19.88 -25.68 -8.49
C SER A 65 -18.96 -24.66 -9.14
N SER A 66 -18.55 -24.93 -10.38
CA SER A 66 -17.65 -24.09 -11.20
C SER A 66 -18.14 -22.65 -11.37
N GLY A 67 -19.45 -22.41 -11.34
CA GLY A 67 -20.06 -21.09 -11.50
C GLY A 67 -19.70 -20.12 -10.38
N VAL A 68 -19.62 -20.60 -9.13
CA VAL A 68 -19.34 -19.76 -7.94
C VAL A 68 -17.93 -19.20 -7.94
N GLN A 69 -16.95 -19.97 -8.43
CA GLN A 69 -15.56 -19.53 -8.55
C GLN A 69 -15.35 -18.46 -9.64
N MET A 70 -16.29 -18.34 -10.58
CA MET A 70 -16.22 -17.41 -11.72
C MET A 70 -16.87 -16.05 -11.44
N LEU A 71 -17.62 -15.91 -10.35
CA LEU A 71 -18.31 -14.66 -10.02
C LEU A 71 -17.37 -13.46 -9.82
N PRO A 72 -16.20 -13.60 -9.17
CA PRO A 72 -15.21 -12.53 -9.13
C PRO A 72 -14.76 -12.07 -10.53
N GLU A 73 -14.53 -13.02 -11.45
CA GLU A 73 -14.15 -12.69 -12.84
C GLU A 73 -15.30 -11.97 -13.56
N LEU A 74 -16.55 -12.38 -13.31
CA LEU A 74 -17.72 -11.73 -13.88
C LEU A 74 -17.82 -10.26 -13.45
N LEU A 75 -17.55 -9.96 -12.17
CA LEU A 75 -17.55 -8.58 -11.66
C LEU A 75 -16.44 -7.73 -12.29
N ASP A 76 -15.26 -8.33 -12.51
CA ASP A 76 -14.17 -7.67 -13.23
C ASP A 76 -14.56 -7.40 -14.70
N SER A 77 -15.19 -8.36 -15.39
CA SER A 77 -15.73 -8.15 -16.74
C SER A 77 -16.80 -7.07 -16.77
N VAL A 78 -17.71 -7.02 -15.79
CA VAL A 78 -18.71 -5.94 -15.70
C VAL A 78 -18.04 -4.57 -15.58
N TRP A 79 -16.99 -4.47 -14.76
CA TRP A 79 -16.24 -3.23 -14.64
C TRP A 79 -15.53 -2.87 -15.95
N GLU A 80 -14.71 -3.76 -16.50
CA GLU A 80 -13.84 -3.48 -17.65
C GLU A 80 -14.61 -3.34 -18.97
N ASP A 81 -15.64 -4.16 -19.20
CA ASP A 81 -16.34 -4.23 -20.48
C ASP A 81 -17.59 -3.34 -20.55
N VAL A 82 -18.13 -2.89 -19.41
CA VAL A 82 -19.39 -2.12 -19.39
C VAL A 82 -19.20 -0.76 -18.71
N ILE A 83 -18.79 -0.76 -17.43
CA ILE A 83 -18.79 0.47 -16.63
C ILE A 83 -17.64 1.41 -17.02
N SER A 84 -16.44 0.86 -17.16
CA SER A 84 -15.23 1.62 -17.52
C SER A 84 -15.38 2.32 -18.88
N PRO A 85 -15.90 1.68 -19.96
CA PRO A 85 -16.19 2.35 -21.23
C PRO A 85 -17.18 3.51 -21.10
N ILE A 86 -18.26 3.36 -20.32
CA ILE A 86 -19.22 4.44 -20.07
C ILE A 86 -18.54 5.64 -19.40
N LEU A 87 -17.67 5.40 -18.41
CA LEU A 87 -16.89 6.46 -17.77
C LEU A 87 -15.82 7.06 -18.72
N GLY A 88 -15.27 6.25 -19.62
CA GLY A 88 -14.40 6.68 -20.71
C GLY A 88 -15.08 7.67 -21.65
N TRP A 89 -16.35 7.43 -21.99
CA TRP A 89 -17.17 8.36 -22.76
C TRP A 89 -17.36 9.70 -22.03
N PHE A 90 -17.66 9.69 -20.73
CA PHE A 90 -17.71 10.92 -19.92
C PHE A 90 -16.36 11.65 -19.86
N ARG A 91 -15.24 10.92 -19.82
CA ARG A 91 -13.90 11.51 -19.85
C ARG A 91 -13.61 12.20 -21.18
N ALA A 92 -13.95 11.57 -22.30
CA ALA A 92 -13.85 12.17 -23.62
C ALA A 92 -14.71 13.44 -23.73
N TRP A 93 -15.93 13.41 -23.20
CA TRP A 93 -16.79 14.58 -23.12
C TRP A 93 -16.14 15.72 -22.34
N LYS A 94 -15.63 15.45 -21.13
CA LYS A 94 -14.92 16.44 -20.31
C LYS A 94 -13.71 17.04 -21.05
N LEU A 95 -12.86 16.22 -21.67
CA LEU A 95 -11.67 16.69 -22.39
C LEU A 95 -12.04 17.61 -23.56
N THR A 96 -13.11 17.28 -24.26
CA THR A 96 -13.63 18.10 -25.36
C THR A 96 -14.08 19.47 -24.84
N LEU A 97 -14.79 19.51 -23.70
CA LEU A 97 -15.20 20.77 -23.05
C LEU A 97 -14.00 21.62 -22.60
N LEU A 98 -12.96 21.01 -22.03
CA LEU A 98 -11.73 21.71 -21.64
C LEU A 98 -10.97 22.27 -22.85
N GLY A 99 -11.00 21.59 -24.00
CA GLY A 99 -10.45 22.10 -25.25
C GLY A 99 -11.17 23.36 -25.77
N PHE A 100 -12.47 23.49 -25.52
CA PHE A 100 -13.29 24.64 -25.93
C PHE A 100 -13.17 25.88 -25.04
N GLU A 101 -12.60 25.77 -23.83
CA GLU A 101 -12.39 26.93 -22.94
C GLU A 101 -11.57 28.05 -23.60
N LYS A 102 -10.74 27.72 -24.61
CA LYS A 102 -9.96 28.72 -25.37
C LYS A 102 -10.79 29.59 -26.32
N LYS A 103 -12.09 29.30 -26.58
CA LYS A 103 -12.88 30.02 -27.61
C LYS A 103 -14.22 30.62 -27.14
N LYS A 104 -14.98 30.04 -26.18
CA LYS A 104 -16.27 30.60 -25.68
C LYS A 104 -16.61 30.19 -24.22
N LYS A 105 -16.26 31.01 -23.22
CA LYS A 105 -16.39 30.68 -21.78
C LYS A 105 -17.80 30.31 -21.28
N TYR A 106 -18.86 31.02 -21.70
CA TYR A 106 -20.21 30.83 -21.14
C TYR A 106 -20.89 29.51 -21.55
N SER A 107 -20.71 29.08 -22.81
CA SER A 107 -21.29 27.83 -23.33
C SER A 107 -20.68 26.60 -22.65
N THR A 108 -19.38 26.63 -22.36
CA THR A 108 -18.66 25.53 -21.70
C THR A 108 -19.18 25.25 -20.29
N ILE A 109 -19.54 26.28 -19.52
CA ILE A 109 -20.07 26.12 -18.15
C ILE A 109 -21.41 25.38 -18.16
N VAL A 110 -22.31 25.74 -19.09
CA VAL A 110 -23.63 25.10 -19.21
C VAL A 110 -23.49 23.64 -19.60
N GLU A 111 -22.63 23.33 -20.58
CA GLU A 111 -22.38 21.94 -20.98
C GLU A 111 -21.72 21.13 -19.86
N PHE A 112 -20.83 21.74 -19.07
CA PHE A 112 -20.25 21.08 -17.90
C PHE A 112 -21.31 20.75 -16.83
N ARG A 113 -22.32 21.61 -16.64
CA ARG A 113 -23.45 21.33 -15.75
C ARG A 113 -24.30 20.16 -16.26
N LYS A 114 -24.56 20.08 -17.57
CA LYS A 114 -25.27 18.96 -18.20
C LYS A 114 -24.51 17.64 -18.02
N LEU A 115 -23.20 17.66 -18.27
CA LEU A 115 -22.30 16.53 -18.02
C LEU A 115 -22.39 16.07 -16.57
N ARG A 116 -22.26 16.99 -15.59
CA ARG A 116 -22.34 16.67 -14.16
C ARG A 116 -23.69 16.05 -13.79
N CYS A 117 -24.80 16.57 -14.30
CA CYS A 117 -26.13 16.04 -14.01
C CYS A 117 -26.29 14.59 -14.51
N LYS A 118 -25.90 14.35 -15.77
CA LYS A 118 -25.91 13.02 -16.40
C LYS A 118 -24.97 12.05 -15.66
N LEU A 119 -23.74 12.48 -15.36
CA LEU A 119 -22.75 11.70 -14.61
C LEU A 119 -23.27 11.28 -13.23
N ARG A 120 -23.88 12.20 -12.46
CA ARG A 120 -24.41 11.89 -11.13
C ARG A 120 -25.53 10.86 -11.17
N ARG A 121 -26.40 10.90 -12.19
CA ARG A 121 -27.45 9.90 -12.37
C ARG A 121 -26.82 8.53 -12.65
N THR A 122 -25.88 8.46 -13.58
CA THR A 122 -25.16 7.21 -13.90
C THR A 122 -24.38 6.66 -12.71
N PHE A 123 -23.66 7.54 -11.99
CA PHE A 123 -22.93 7.18 -10.78
C PHE A 123 -23.83 6.53 -9.73
N LYS A 124 -25.02 7.09 -9.48
CA LYS A 124 -25.99 6.52 -8.53
C LYS A 124 -26.42 5.10 -8.92
N LEU A 125 -26.57 4.83 -10.21
CA LEU A 125 -26.91 3.48 -10.71
C LEU A 125 -25.79 2.49 -10.40
N PHE A 126 -24.55 2.81 -10.77
CA PHE A 126 -23.40 1.93 -10.54
C PHE A 126 -23.08 1.75 -9.05
N HIS A 127 -23.17 2.82 -8.26
CA HIS A 127 -23.01 2.73 -6.82
C HIS A 127 -24.08 1.83 -6.20
N LYS A 128 -25.37 2.02 -6.55
CA LYS A 128 -26.46 1.17 -6.03
C LYS A 128 -26.26 -0.29 -6.40
N PHE A 129 -25.75 -0.57 -7.58
CA PHE A 129 -25.45 -1.93 -8.03
C PHE A 129 -24.41 -2.62 -7.13
N TYR A 130 -23.20 -2.07 -6.99
CA TYR A 130 -22.17 -2.71 -6.16
C TYR A 130 -22.49 -2.70 -4.67
N TYR A 131 -23.06 -1.61 -4.18
CA TYR A 131 -23.45 -1.53 -2.77
C TYR A 131 -24.61 -2.50 -2.45
N GLY A 132 -25.55 -2.70 -3.38
CA GLY A 132 -26.62 -3.69 -3.24
C GLY A 132 -26.09 -5.13 -3.20
N ILE A 133 -25.00 -5.43 -3.90
CA ILE A 133 -24.31 -6.72 -3.78
C ILE A 133 -23.75 -6.88 -2.36
N ILE A 134 -23.08 -5.85 -1.81
CA ILE A 134 -22.57 -5.87 -0.44
C ILE A 134 -23.70 -6.10 0.57
N GLU A 135 -24.82 -5.38 0.44
CA GLU A 135 -26.00 -5.58 1.29
C GLU A 135 -26.53 -7.01 1.20
N PHE A 136 -26.63 -7.57 -0.02
CA PHE A 136 -27.03 -8.95 -0.23
C PHE A 136 -26.09 -9.91 0.50
N LEU A 137 -24.77 -9.76 0.33
CA LEU A 137 -23.76 -10.61 0.95
C LEU A 137 -23.90 -10.66 2.47
N VAL A 138 -23.94 -9.48 3.12
CA VAL A 138 -23.95 -9.37 4.58
C VAL A 138 -25.28 -9.83 5.18
N THR A 139 -26.40 -9.65 4.47
CA THR A 139 -27.72 -10.08 4.96
C THR A 139 -27.90 -11.59 4.91
N ASN A 140 -27.23 -12.25 3.96
CA ASN A 140 -27.53 -13.62 3.58
C ASN A 140 -26.51 -14.67 4.04
N ASN A 141 -25.37 -14.23 4.57
CA ASN A 141 -24.21 -15.08 4.85
C ASN A 141 -23.52 -14.63 6.16
N ASP A 142 -23.07 -15.56 6.98
CA ASP A 142 -22.22 -15.24 8.14
C ASP A 142 -20.75 -15.08 7.69
N ILE A 143 -20.31 -13.83 7.58
CA ILE A 143 -18.91 -13.47 7.26
C ILE A 143 -18.14 -12.94 8.48
N SER A 144 -18.70 -13.07 9.68
CA SER A 144 -18.13 -12.50 10.92
C SER A 144 -16.76 -13.08 11.29
N ARG A 145 -16.46 -14.31 10.82
CA ARG A 145 -15.18 -14.99 11.03
C ARG A 145 -14.05 -14.50 10.13
N GLN A 146 -14.33 -13.67 9.13
CA GLN A 146 -13.33 -13.17 8.17
C GLN A 146 -13.39 -11.64 8.03
N ILE A 147 -14.51 -11.01 8.35
CA ILE A 147 -14.72 -9.57 8.23
C ILE A 147 -14.99 -8.94 9.60
N PRO A 148 -14.25 -7.89 10.00
CA PRO A 148 -14.47 -7.26 11.29
C PRO A 148 -15.84 -6.58 11.38
N GLU A 149 -16.55 -6.75 12.49
CA GLU A 149 -17.88 -6.17 12.69
C GLU A 149 -17.85 -4.63 12.56
N LYS A 150 -16.79 -4.00 13.08
CA LYS A 150 -16.60 -2.55 12.99
C LYS A 150 -16.49 -2.06 11.54
N LEU A 151 -15.98 -2.88 10.61
CA LEU A 151 -15.99 -2.53 9.18
C LEU A 151 -17.43 -2.49 8.64
N LEU A 152 -18.27 -3.46 9.01
CA LEU A 152 -19.69 -3.47 8.63
C LEU A 152 -20.42 -2.24 9.14
N ARG A 153 -20.07 -1.78 10.35
CA ARG A 153 -20.59 -0.52 10.92
C ARG A 153 -20.14 0.71 10.12
N LEU A 154 -18.87 0.76 9.72
CA LEU A 154 -18.33 1.85 8.87
C LEU A 154 -18.97 1.87 7.49
N LEU A 155 -19.41 0.72 7.00
CA LEU A 155 -20.20 0.59 5.79
C LEU A 155 -21.70 0.85 6.01
N ASN A 156 -22.15 1.25 7.20
CA ASN A 156 -23.57 1.46 7.53
C ASN A 156 -24.47 0.21 7.36
N LEU A 157 -23.92 -0.99 7.55
CA LEU A 157 -24.63 -2.26 7.35
C LEU A 157 -25.18 -2.88 8.66
N LYS A 158 -25.21 -2.12 9.77
CA LYS A 158 -25.64 -2.61 11.10
C LYS A 158 -26.99 -3.32 11.12
N ARG A 159 -27.92 -2.94 10.25
CA ARG A 159 -29.27 -3.52 10.18
C ARG A 159 -29.29 -4.96 9.65
N PHE A 160 -28.16 -5.45 9.16
CA PHE A 160 -28.03 -6.76 8.52
C PHE A 160 -27.17 -7.74 9.32
N VAL A 161 -26.60 -7.31 10.45
CA VAL A 161 -25.78 -8.14 11.35
C VAL A 161 -26.70 -8.82 12.36
N GLY A 162 -26.86 -10.14 12.29
CA GLY A 162 -27.52 -10.94 13.32
C GLY A 162 -28.89 -11.54 12.98
N PHE A 163 -29.23 -11.80 11.71
CA PHE A 163 -30.40 -12.63 11.41
C PHE A 163 -30.10 -14.11 11.68
N SER A 164 -30.94 -14.72 12.50
CA SER A 164 -30.92 -16.11 13.00
C SER A 164 -30.98 -17.22 11.95
N ASN A 165 -30.96 -16.87 10.66
CA ASN A 165 -30.99 -17.80 9.52
C ASN A 165 -29.65 -17.83 8.75
N ALA A 166 -28.57 -17.24 9.29
CA ALA A 166 -27.25 -17.36 8.68
C ALA A 166 -26.72 -18.79 8.91
N GLU A 167 -26.81 -19.62 7.88
CA GLU A 167 -26.30 -20.98 7.90
C GLU A 167 -24.77 -20.99 7.94
N ASN A 168 -24.17 -22.01 8.57
CA ASN A 168 -22.72 -22.21 8.54
C ASN A 168 -22.28 -22.50 7.09
N ILE A 169 -21.53 -21.57 6.51
CA ILE A 169 -20.96 -21.70 5.17
C ILE A 169 -19.60 -22.41 5.28
N ASP A 170 -19.29 -23.26 4.30
CA ASP A 170 -17.98 -23.89 4.17
C ASP A 170 -16.85 -22.86 3.95
N ASP A 171 -15.65 -23.12 4.45
CA ASP A 171 -14.56 -22.13 4.50
C ASP A 171 -14.17 -21.62 3.09
N ASP A 172 -14.21 -22.49 2.08
CA ASP A 172 -13.94 -22.15 0.67
C ASP A 172 -14.96 -21.16 0.10
N ASN A 173 -16.24 -21.36 0.42
CA ASN A 173 -17.29 -20.45 -0.01
C ASN A 173 -17.14 -19.09 0.68
N VAL A 174 -16.72 -19.04 1.94
CA VAL A 174 -16.50 -17.77 2.62
C VAL A 174 -15.33 -16.99 2.00
N ALA A 175 -14.26 -17.67 1.58
CA ALA A 175 -13.16 -17.02 0.87
C ALA A 175 -13.63 -16.32 -0.41
N ILE A 176 -14.53 -16.95 -1.17
CA ILE A 176 -15.13 -16.37 -2.38
C ILE A 176 -15.97 -15.13 -2.02
N LEU A 177 -16.79 -15.20 -0.96
CA LEU A 177 -17.58 -14.04 -0.50
C LEU A 177 -16.69 -12.85 -0.09
N VAL A 178 -15.55 -13.11 0.56
CA VAL A 178 -14.55 -12.10 0.93
C VAL A 178 -13.95 -11.45 -0.32
N ILE A 179 -13.64 -12.23 -1.36
CA ILE A 179 -13.15 -11.71 -2.65
C ILE A 179 -14.20 -10.83 -3.32
N ILE A 180 -15.47 -11.24 -3.34
CA ILE A 180 -16.57 -10.46 -3.93
C ILE A 180 -16.74 -9.14 -3.17
N LEU A 181 -16.73 -9.17 -1.83
CA LEU A 181 -16.79 -7.97 -0.99
C LEU A 181 -15.62 -7.02 -1.29
N HIS A 182 -14.40 -7.56 -1.36
CA HIS A 182 -13.19 -6.80 -1.73
C HIS A 182 -13.35 -6.11 -3.08
N GLN A 183 -13.76 -6.84 -4.12
CA GLN A 183 -13.96 -6.29 -5.46
C GLN A 183 -15.03 -5.20 -5.49
N CYS A 184 -16.15 -5.38 -4.79
CA CYS A 184 -17.19 -4.35 -4.69
C CYS A 184 -16.64 -3.07 -4.04
N LEU A 185 -15.88 -3.18 -2.95
CA LEU A 185 -15.24 -2.04 -2.28
C LEU A 185 -14.19 -1.37 -3.19
N LEU A 186 -13.38 -2.17 -3.89
CA LEU A 186 -12.40 -1.69 -4.87
C LEU A 186 -13.07 -0.86 -5.96
N ILE A 187 -14.14 -1.39 -6.55
CA ILE A 187 -14.88 -0.73 -7.64
C ILE A 187 -15.63 0.50 -7.14
N LEU A 188 -16.23 0.48 -5.95
CA LEU A 188 -16.81 1.68 -5.33
C LEU A 188 -15.75 2.78 -5.12
N GLY A 189 -14.54 2.39 -4.71
CA GLY A 189 -13.38 3.29 -4.65
C GLY A 189 -13.08 3.93 -6.01
N LYS A 190 -12.95 3.12 -7.06
CA LYS A 190 -12.70 3.57 -8.44
C LYS A 190 -13.81 4.47 -8.96
N LEU A 191 -15.07 4.14 -8.70
CA LEU A 191 -16.24 4.93 -9.07
C LEU A 191 -16.21 6.32 -8.44
N HIS A 192 -15.94 6.40 -7.14
CA HIS A 192 -15.82 7.68 -6.43
C HIS A 192 -14.65 8.52 -6.94
N PHE A 193 -13.53 7.89 -7.30
CA PHE A 193 -12.40 8.57 -7.92
C PHE A 193 -12.80 9.16 -9.28
N GLN A 194 -13.39 8.36 -10.17
CA GLN A 194 -13.83 8.81 -11.49
C GLN A 194 -14.88 9.91 -11.38
N GLN A 195 -15.84 9.80 -10.46
CA GLN A 195 -16.82 10.85 -10.21
C GLN A 195 -16.13 12.17 -9.82
N SER A 196 -15.25 12.14 -8.81
CA SER A 196 -14.58 13.34 -8.30
C SER A 196 -13.68 13.97 -9.36
N TYR A 197 -12.96 13.14 -10.13
CA TYR A 197 -12.15 13.58 -11.25
C TYR A 197 -13.00 14.23 -12.34
N LEU A 198 -14.09 13.60 -12.77
CA LEU A 198 -14.93 14.10 -13.86
C LEU A 198 -15.75 15.34 -13.45
N GLU A 199 -16.17 15.44 -12.18
CA GLU A 199 -16.91 16.61 -11.69
C GLU A 199 -16.03 17.85 -11.51
N THR A 200 -14.70 17.72 -11.42
CA THR A 200 -13.83 18.86 -11.09
C THR A 200 -13.20 19.48 -12.35
N ILE A 201 -13.29 20.81 -12.49
CA ILE A 201 -12.62 21.58 -13.57
C ILE A 201 -11.18 21.94 -13.16
N LYS A 202 -10.96 22.25 -11.87
CA LYS A 202 -9.66 22.60 -11.28
C LYS A 202 -8.84 21.36 -10.88
N THR A 203 -7.57 21.57 -10.56
CA THR A 203 -6.62 20.54 -10.11
C THR A 203 -6.80 20.06 -8.67
N THR A 204 -7.77 20.59 -7.92
CA THR A 204 -7.94 20.34 -6.47
C THR A 204 -9.20 19.51 -6.18
N ALA A 205 -9.31 18.34 -6.77
CA ALA A 205 -10.38 17.40 -6.41
C ALA A 205 -10.05 16.72 -5.07
N SER A 206 -11.00 16.63 -4.15
CA SER A 206 -10.87 15.77 -2.96
C SER A 206 -11.26 14.34 -3.32
N TYR A 207 -10.41 13.39 -2.96
CA TYR A 207 -10.60 11.97 -3.23
C TYR A 207 -10.88 11.15 -1.95
N GLU A 208 -11.20 11.81 -0.83
CA GLU A 208 -11.37 11.18 0.49
C GLU A 208 -12.30 9.97 0.48
N LYS A 209 -13.46 10.07 -0.17
CA LYS A 209 -14.42 8.95 -0.26
C LYS A 209 -13.85 7.76 -1.03
N SER A 210 -13.12 8.02 -2.11
CA SER A 210 -12.47 6.98 -2.90
C SER A 210 -11.39 6.27 -2.07
N VAL A 211 -10.49 7.06 -1.47
CA VAL A 211 -9.43 6.56 -0.59
C VAL A 211 -10.02 5.73 0.55
N ARG A 212 -11.15 6.16 1.13
CA ARG A 212 -11.83 5.42 2.21
C ARG A 212 -12.28 4.03 1.77
N TYR A 213 -12.99 3.90 0.64
CA TYR A 213 -13.41 2.58 0.12
C TYR A 213 -12.22 1.70 -0.25
N LEU A 214 -11.17 2.28 -0.84
CA LEU A 214 -9.95 1.53 -1.16
C LEU A 214 -9.20 1.07 0.10
N LYS A 215 -9.15 1.87 1.16
CA LYS A 215 -8.61 1.46 2.47
C LYS A 215 -9.43 0.32 3.07
N TYR A 216 -10.75 0.32 2.91
CA TYR A 216 -11.60 -0.80 3.31
C TYR A 216 -11.29 -2.06 2.49
N ALA A 217 -11.08 -1.92 1.17
CA ALA A 217 -10.65 -3.05 0.34
C ALA A 217 -9.30 -3.62 0.81
N VAL A 218 -8.30 -2.76 1.10
CA VAL A 218 -7.01 -3.20 1.67
C VAL A 218 -7.21 -3.94 3.00
N LEU A 219 -8.11 -3.48 3.85
CA LEU A 219 -8.37 -4.12 5.14
C LEU A 219 -8.99 -5.52 4.99
N VAL A 220 -9.92 -5.68 4.03
CA VAL A 220 -10.59 -6.95 3.74
C VAL A 220 -9.63 -7.99 3.15
N LEU A 221 -8.82 -7.58 2.17
CA LEU A 221 -7.92 -8.50 1.47
C LEU A 221 -6.55 -7.83 1.20
N PRO A 222 -5.69 -7.68 2.23
CA PRO A 222 -4.40 -7.00 2.10
C PRO A 222 -3.41 -7.72 1.18
N ALA A 223 -3.66 -9.00 0.88
CA ALA A 223 -2.85 -9.80 -0.04
C ALA A 223 -2.97 -9.34 -1.50
N TYR A 224 -4.06 -8.67 -1.87
CA TYR A 224 -4.35 -8.26 -3.24
C TYR A 224 -3.70 -6.92 -3.58
N GLY A 225 -2.69 -6.94 -4.46
CA GLY A 225 -1.93 -5.76 -4.83
C GLY A 225 -2.74 -4.67 -5.54
N THR A 226 -3.89 -5.02 -6.12
CA THR A 226 -4.73 -4.10 -6.91
C THR A 226 -5.29 -2.94 -6.08
N SER A 227 -5.62 -3.14 -4.81
CA SER A 227 -6.11 -2.03 -3.96
C SER A 227 -5.04 -0.96 -3.75
N TYR A 228 -3.79 -1.37 -3.59
CA TYR A 228 -2.66 -0.44 -3.48
C TYR A 228 -2.38 0.27 -4.81
N HIS A 229 -2.51 -0.42 -5.94
CA HIS A 229 -2.39 0.18 -7.27
C HIS A 229 -3.39 1.33 -7.49
N GLU A 230 -4.66 1.11 -7.14
CA GLU A 230 -5.70 2.13 -7.30
C GLU A 230 -5.47 3.31 -6.34
N LEU A 231 -4.98 3.07 -5.11
CA LEU A 231 -4.55 4.14 -4.20
C LEU A 231 -3.37 4.93 -4.80
N ALA A 232 -2.37 4.26 -5.39
CA ALA A 232 -1.22 4.92 -6.01
C ALA A 232 -1.65 5.84 -7.16
N SER A 233 -2.64 5.42 -7.96
CA SER A 233 -3.20 6.22 -9.04
C SER A 233 -3.81 7.53 -8.55
N ILE A 234 -4.47 7.52 -7.38
CA ILE A 234 -5.00 8.73 -6.73
C ILE A 234 -3.85 9.64 -6.30
N GLU A 235 -2.82 9.09 -5.65
CA GLU A 235 -1.67 9.88 -5.18
C GLU A 235 -0.89 10.53 -6.34
N PHE A 236 -0.74 9.85 -7.49
CA PHE A 236 -0.19 10.48 -8.70
C PHE A 236 -1.04 11.64 -9.19
N CYS A 237 -2.37 11.51 -9.18
CA CYS A 237 -3.26 12.62 -9.55
C CYS A 237 -3.12 13.81 -8.59
N SER A 238 -2.91 13.53 -7.31
CA SER A 238 -2.64 14.52 -6.26
C SER A 238 -1.19 15.03 -6.25
N LYS A 239 -0.32 14.56 -7.17
CA LYS A 239 1.12 14.88 -7.25
C LYS A 239 1.91 14.52 -5.99
N ASN A 240 1.44 13.55 -5.21
CA ASN A 240 2.15 12.99 -4.08
C ASN A 240 2.97 11.78 -4.53
N PHE A 241 4.07 12.05 -5.23
CA PHE A 241 4.89 11.00 -5.86
C PHE A 241 5.47 10.03 -4.85
N HIS A 242 5.93 10.52 -3.70
CA HIS A 242 6.51 9.66 -2.65
C HIS A 242 5.52 8.59 -2.19
N ARG A 243 4.30 9.02 -1.82
CA ARG A 243 3.25 8.09 -1.41
C ARG A 243 2.79 7.19 -2.56
N ALA A 244 2.72 7.70 -3.78
CA ALA A 244 2.39 6.90 -4.96
C ALA A 244 3.40 5.77 -5.18
N ILE A 245 4.70 6.06 -5.06
CA ILE A 245 5.77 5.06 -5.19
C ILE A 245 5.71 4.04 -4.06
N TYR A 246 5.49 4.47 -2.81
CA TYR A 246 5.23 3.55 -1.70
C TYR A 246 4.08 2.59 -2.00
N LEU A 247 2.96 3.09 -2.51
CA LEU A 247 1.78 2.28 -2.81
C LEU A 247 1.98 1.37 -4.03
N LEU A 248 2.66 1.82 -5.08
CA LEU A 248 3.03 0.96 -6.21
C LEU A 248 3.92 -0.19 -5.75
N LEU A 249 4.93 0.10 -4.93
CA LEU A 249 5.81 -0.89 -4.34
C LEU A 249 5.01 -1.92 -3.54
N ARG A 250 4.12 -1.45 -2.65
CA ARG A 250 3.22 -2.32 -1.88
C ARG A 250 2.38 -3.20 -2.79
N GLY A 251 1.79 -2.64 -3.85
CA GLY A 251 1.01 -3.40 -4.82
C GLY A 251 1.80 -4.44 -5.60
N THR A 252 3.11 -4.24 -5.78
CA THR A 252 4.00 -5.20 -6.45
C THR A 252 4.51 -6.30 -5.52
N LEU A 253 4.60 -6.02 -4.22
CA LEU A 253 5.25 -6.88 -3.23
C LEU A 253 4.28 -7.45 -2.19
N THR A 254 3.00 -7.59 -2.56
CA THR A 254 2.04 -8.39 -1.80
C THR A 254 2.09 -9.87 -2.18
N ARG A 255 1.39 -10.74 -1.44
CA ARG A 255 1.27 -12.18 -1.78
C ARG A 255 0.64 -12.41 -3.16
N ILE A 256 -0.36 -11.61 -3.54
CA ILE A 256 -0.98 -11.63 -4.87
C ILE A 256 -0.64 -10.28 -5.54
N PRO A 257 0.50 -10.19 -6.25
CA PRO A 257 1.04 -8.94 -6.75
C PRO A 257 0.24 -8.41 -7.94
N ASN A 258 0.19 -7.08 -8.07
CA ASN A 258 -0.41 -6.43 -9.22
C ASN A 258 0.65 -6.13 -10.30
N LEU A 259 0.48 -6.72 -11.48
CA LEU A 259 1.42 -6.55 -12.60
C LEU A 259 1.45 -5.12 -13.16
N LYS A 260 0.34 -4.37 -13.08
CA LYS A 260 0.32 -2.95 -13.50
C LYS A 260 1.15 -2.10 -12.54
N SER A 261 1.07 -2.35 -11.24
CA SER A 261 1.93 -1.69 -10.25
C SER A 261 3.41 -1.90 -10.57
N ASN A 262 3.81 -3.13 -10.87
CA ASN A 262 5.20 -3.44 -11.22
C ASN A 262 5.66 -2.67 -12.47
N LYS A 263 4.86 -2.74 -13.53
CA LYS A 263 5.15 -2.03 -14.79
C LYS A 263 5.25 -0.53 -14.59
N GLU A 264 4.34 0.05 -13.81
CA GLU A 264 4.32 1.48 -13.55
C GLU A 264 5.47 1.95 -12.67
N PHE A 265 5.84 1.16 -11.65
CA PHE A 265 6.99 1.41 -10.79
C PHE A 265 8.27 1.45 -11.63
N HIS A 266 8.53 0.41 -12.42
CA HIS A 266 9.70 0.39 -13.31
C HIS A 266 9.62 1.47 -14.40
N SER A 267 8.45 1.76 -14.96
CA SER A 267 8.32 2.86 -15.94
C SER A 267 8.73 4.20 -15.33
N PHE A 268 8.33 4.48 -14.08
CA PHE A 268 8.72 5.72 -13.40
C PHE A 268 10.24 5.87 -13.25
N PHE A 269 10.95 4.81 -12.87
CA PHE A 269 12.40 4.89 -12.62
C PHE A 269 13.26 4.64 -13.87
N SER A 270 12.81 3.80 -14.80
CA SER A 270 13.61 3.35 -15.95
C SER A 270 13.26 4.07 -17.26
N ASN A 271 12.07 4.66 -17.42
CA ASN A 271 11.67 5.33 -18.66
C ASN A 271 11.73 6.86 -18.51
N LYS A 272 12.73 7.49 -19.15
CA LYS A 272 12.90 8.96 -19.17
C LYS A 272 11.70 9.71 -19.80
N LYS A 273 10.88 9.04 -20.62
CA LYS A 273 9.69 9.62 -21.28
C LYS A 273 8.37 9.36 -20.53
N ASP A 274 8.40 8.70 -19.37
CA ASP A 274 7.20 8.50 -18.56
C ASP A 274 6.63 9.86 -18.10
N LYS A 275 5.35 10.11 -18.37
CA LYS A 275 4.70 11.41 -18.08
C LYS A 275 4.74 11.77 -16.59
N ARG A 276 4.66 10.77 -15.70
CA ARG A 276 4.70 10.98 -14.25
C ARG A 276 6.10 11.31 -13.80
N ARG A 277 7.11 10.66 -14.39
CA ARG A 277 8.52 10.99 -14.16
C ARG A 277 8.83 12.41 -14.62
N LEU A 278 8.38 12.80 -15.82
CA LEU A 278 8.57 14.17 -16.32
C LEU A 278 7.93 15.20 -15.38
N LEU A 279 6.71 14.94 -14.88
CA LEU A 279 6.06 15.82 -13.91
C LEU A 279 6.78 15.85 -12.55
N PHE A 280 7.29 14.71 -12.08
CA PHE A 280 8.13 14.64 -10.89
C PHE A 280 9.40 15.48 -11.07
N ASN A 281 10.08 15.40 -12.21
CA ASN A 281 11.29 16.18 -12.49
C ASN A 281 11.03 17.68 -12.45
N VAL A 282 9.91 18.14 -13.01
CA VAL A 282 9.49 19.55 -12.91
C VAL A 282 9.33 19.96 -11.44
N LYS A 283 8.66 19.13 -10.64
CA LYS A 283 8.48 19.41 -9.20
C LYS A 283 9.77 19.34 -8.40
N LEU A 284 10.67 18.41 -8.71
CA LEU A 284 11.98 18.33 -8.10
C LEU A 284 12.78 19.61 -8.38
N GLN A 285 12.73 20.12 -9.61
CA GLN A 285 13.38 21.40 -9.95
C GLN A 285 12.78 22.57 -9.17
N GLU A 286 11.45 22.65 -9.06
CA GLU A 286 10.80 23.66 -8.22
C GLU A 286 11.26 23.59 -6.75
N VAL A 287 11.47 22.39 -6.21
CA VAL A 287 11.97 22.22 -4.83
C VAL A 287 13.43 22.70 -4.69
N LEU A 288 14.26 22.43 -5.71
CA LEU A 288 15.66 22.87 -5.75
C LEU A 288 15.76 24.39 -5.86
N ASP A 289 14.97 25.01 -6.73
CA ASP A 289 14.99 26.46 -6.95
C ASP A 289 14.57 27.22 -5.67
N ASN A 290 13.70 26.64 -4.86
CA ASN A 290 13.20 27.20 -3.61
C ASN A 290 13.93 26.69 -2.35
N GLU A 291 15.13 26.11 -2.48
CA GLU A 291 15.84 25.45 -1.38
C GLU A 291 16.16 26.37 -0.19
N LYS A 292 16.18 27.70 -0.40
CA LYS A 292 16.49 28.73 0.59
C LYS A 292 15.33 29.10 1.53
N ASP A 293 14.08 28.73 1.21
CA ASP A 293 12.91 29.11 2.02
C ASP A 293 12.49 28.00 3.02
N ASP A 294 12.25 28.40 4.27
CA ASP A 294 12.35 27.57 5.48
C ASP A 294 11.10 26.70 5.80
N LEU A 295 11.32 25.63 6.57
CA LEU A 295 10.39 24.63 7.13
C LEU A 295 9.48 23.84 6.16
N THR A 296 8.69 24.47 5.29
CA THR A 296 7.82 23.75 4.33
C THR A 296 8.63 23.03 3.25
N ALA A 297 9.86 23.53 3.01
CA ALA A 297 10.85 22.85 2.19
C ALA A 297 11.34 21.53 2.81
N GLY A 298 11.23 21.32 4.13
CA GLY A 298 11.70 20.10 4.82
C GLY A 298 10.99 18.84 4.32
N LEU A 299 9.66 18.79 4.47
CA LEU A 299 8.83 17.68 3.96
C LEU A 299 8.97 17.47 2.45
N LEU A 300 9.08 18.55 1.67
CA LEU A 300 9.27 18.44 0.23
C LEU A 300 10.66 17.87 -0.12
N LYS A 301 11.72 18.32 0.54
CA LYS A 301 13.07 17.74 0.40
C LYS A 301 13.04 16.26 0.78
N LEU A 302 12.39 15.89 1.88
CA LEU A 302 12.23 14.50 2.29
C LEU A 302 11.56 13.65 1.22
N GLN A 303 10.52 14.14 0.54
CA GLN A 303 9.83 13.38 -0.50
C GLN A 303 10.63 13.31 -1.80
N TYR A 304 11.07 14.46 -2.30
CA TYR A 304 11.62 14.58 -3.65
C TYR A 304 13.11 14.21 -3.70
N TYR A 305 13.91 14.61 -2.70
CA TYR A 305 15.33 14.24 -2.66
C TYR A 305 15.50 12.75 -2.37
N PHE A 306 14.66 12.19 -1.48
CA PHE A 306 14.64 10.75 -1.26
C PHE A 306 14.34 9.99 -2.55
N LEU A 307 13.27 10.33 -3.28
CA LEU A 307 12.93 9.62 -4.51
C LEU A 307 13.99 9.76 -5.60
N ALA A 308 14.66 10.91 -5.70
CA ALA A 308 15.75 11.12 -6.65
C ALA A 308 16.98 10.28 -6.30
N LEU A 309 17.39 10.24 -5.03
CA LEU A 309 18.48 9.39 -4.55
C LEU A 309 18.10 7.91 -4.68
N PHE A 310 16.88 7.53 -4.31
CA PHE A 310 16.36 6.18 -4.53
C PHE A 310 16.47 5.80 -6.01
N GLY A 311 16.02 6.66 -6.93
CA GLY A 311 16.11 6.41 -8.37
C GLY A 311 17.56 6.24 -8.84
N TYR A 312 18.48 7.06 -8.32
CA TYR A 312 19.91 6.96 -8.59
C TYR A 312 20.52 5.63 -8.15
N TYR A 313 20.21 5.13 -6.96
CA TYR A 313 20.75 3.83 -6.51
C TYR A 313 20.00 2.64 -7.12
N PHE A 314 18.69 2.76 -7.35
CA PHE A 314 17.86 1.67 -7.86
C PHE A 314 18.05 1.42 -9.37
N GLN A 315 18.15 2.49 -10.18
CA GLN A 315 18.31 2.42 -11.63
C GLN A 315 19.32 3.47 -12.12
N ARG A 316 20.58 3.32 -11.72
CA ARG A 316 21.64 4.31 -11.87
C ARG A 316 21.74 4.92 -13.27
N GLU A 317 21.80 4.09 -14.31
CA GLU A 317 21.92 4.47 -15.73
C GLU A 317 20.90 5.52 -16.21
N ASN A 318 19.75 5.60 -15.54
CA ASN A 318 18.68 6.51 -15.94
C ASN A 318 18.68 7.83 -15.16
N TRP A 319 19.48 7.98 -14.11
CA TRP A 319 19.36 9.08 -13.13
C TRP A 319 20.60 9.96 -13.01
N PHE A 320 21.74 9.59 -13.60
CA PHE A 320 22.93 10.46 -13.67
C PHE A 320 23.06 11.19 -15.02
N ARG A 321 23.96 12.19 -15.07
CA ARG A 321 24.44 12.82 -16.30
C ARG A 321 25.56 11.99 -16.93
N GLU A 322 25.46 11.70 -18.22
CA GLU A 322 26.41 10.83 -18.93
C GLU A 322 27.87 11.30 -18.77
N GLU A 323 28.07 12.61 -18.55
CA GLU A 323 29.38 13.23 -18.36
C GLU A 323 29.97 13.04 -16.94
N ASP A 324 29.13 12.92 -15.90
CA ASP A 324 29.58 12.73 -14.51
C ASP A 324 28.57 11.87 -13.71
N PRO A 325 28.94 10.63 -13.32
CA PRO A 325 28.06 9.75 -12.57
C PRO A 325 27.80 10.19 -11.12
N ASN A 326 28.46 11.25 -10.64
CA ASN A 326 28.21 11.86 -9.32
C ASN A 326 27.18 13.00 -9.36
N ILE A 327 26.67 13.33 -10.54
CA ILE A 327 25.70 14.40 -10.77
C ILE A 327 24.41 13.79 -11.33
N LEU A 328 23.27 14.15 -10.73
CA LEU A 328 21.96 13.76 -11.22
C LEU A 328 21.68 14.38 -12.58
N PHE A 329 20.74 13.81 -13.33
CA PHE A 329 20.30 14.32 -14.64
C PHE A 329 19.93 15.81 -14.64
N ASN A 330 19.48 16.36 -13.51
CA ASN A 330 19.14 17.78 -13.33
C ASN A 330 20.32 18.69 -12.95
N GLY A 331 21.55 18.15 -12.85
CA GLY A 331 22.76 18.93 -12.55
C GLY A 331 23.10 19.06 -11.07
N VAL A 332 22.38 18.37 -10.18
CA VAL A 332 22.64 18.44 -8.74
C VAL A 332 23.58 17.31 -8.32
N GLU A 333 24.60 17.64 -7.54
CA GLU A 333 25.51 16.65 -6.96
C GLU A 333 24.78 15.72 -5.99
N ILE A 334 25.07 14.42 -6.09
CA ILE A 334 24.50 13.39 -5.22
C ILE A 334 24.81 13.67 -3.74
N VAL A 335 26.02 14.13 -3.45
CA VAL A 335 26.48 14.45 -2.09
C VAL A 335 25.67 15.60 -1.49
N HIS A 336 25.41 16.66 -2.27
CA HIS A 336 24.55 17.78 -1.85
C HIS A 336 23.16 17.29 -1.49
N MET A 337 22.52 16.55 -2.40
CA MET A 337 21.16 16.06 -2.19
C MET A 337 21.05 15.16 -0.95
N ARG A 338 22.03 14.26 -0.75
CA ARG A 338 22.11 13.37 0.42
C ARG A 338 22.24 14.16 1.72
N ARG A 339 23.14 15.16 1.77
CA ARG A 339 23.33 16.03 2.94
C ARG A 339 22.02 16.74 3.31
N HIS A 340 21.34 17.34 2.33
CA HIS A 340 20.10 18.07 2.59
C HIS A 340 18.92 17.15 2.95
N LEU A 341 18.87 15.93 2.40
CA LEU A 341 17.90 14.92 2.84
C LEU A 341 18.09 14.60 4.33
N PHE A 342 19.31 14.29 4.76
CA PHE A 342 19.59 13.91 6.16
C PHE A 342 19.37 15.07 7.14
N LEU A 343 19.74 16.29 6.76
CA LEU A 343 19.39 17.49 7.54
C LEU A 343 17.87 17.66 7.69
N ALA A 344 17.08 17.33 6.66
CA ALA A 344 15.62 17.40 6.74
C ALA A 344 15.04 16.30 7.65
N ILE A 345 15.62 15.09 7.66
CA ILE A 345 15.23 14.01 8.58
C ILE A 345 15.43 14.44 10.03
N GLU A 346 16.58 15.05 10.33
CA GLU A 346 16.91 15.52 11.66
C GLU A 346 15.95 16.63 12.11
N LYS A 347 15.80 17.70 11.31
CA LYS A 347 15.15 18.94 11.74
C LYS A 347 13.61 18.89 11.74
N ASP A 348 12.97 18.14 10.85
CA ASP A 348 11.52 18.22 10.65
C ASP A 348 10.76 17.21 11.53
N LEU A 349 10.09 17.68 12.59
CA LEU A 349 9.35 16.83 13.54
C LEU A 349 8.18 16.05 12.90
N ASN A 350 7.69 16.49 11.74
CA ASN A 350 6.59 15.85 11.01
C ASN A 350 7.09 14.86 9.95
N ALA A 351 8.41 14.69 9.83
CA ALA A 351 9.05 13.80 8.85
C ALA A 351 8.68 12.32 9.02
N ILE A 352 8.25 11.89 10.20
CA ILE A 352 8.31 10.46 10.59
C ILE A 352 7.46 9.55 9.70
N ASP A 353 6.32 10.03 9.18
CA ASP A 353 5.49 9.26 8.24
C ASP A 353 6.20 9.03 6.90
N ILE A 354 6.85 10.07 6.37
CA ILE A 354 7.62 10.01 5.13
C ILE A 354 8.84 9.11 5.33
N VAL A 355 9.51 9.21 6.48
CA VAL A 355 10.66 8.37 6.85
C VAL A 355 10.24 6.90 6.96
N PHE A 356 9.11 6.61 7.62
CA PHE A 356 8.55 5.26 7.73
C PHE A 356 8.28 4.65 6.36
N ASP A 357 7.58 5.38 5.49
CA ASP A 357 7.31 4.96 4.10
C ASP A 357 8.63 4.78 3.31
N SER A 358 9.62 5.66 3.52
CA SER A 358 10.93 5.61 2.85
C SER A 358 11.73 4.36 3.21
N VAL A 359 11.71 3.94 4.48
CA VAL A 359 12.31 2.68 4.93
C VAL A 359 11.69 1.49 4.18
N ILE A 360 10.36 1.49 4.04
CA ILE A 360 9.65 0.42 3.31
C ILE A 360 9.96 0.46 1.81
N ILE A 361 10.08 1.66 1.21
CA ILE A 361 10.53 1.84 -0.18
C ILE A 361 11.92 1.25 -0.38
N LEU A 362 12.87 1.54 0.51
CA LEU A 362 14.24 1.01 0.42
C LEU A 362 14.28 -0.52 0.45
N MET A 363 13.55 -1.13 1.39
CA MET A 363 13.44 -2.58 1.52
C MET A 363 12.84 -3.23 0.27
N GLY A 364 11.75 -2.68 -0.24
CA GLY A 364 11.11 -3.21 -1.44
C GLY A 364 11.90 -2.96 -2.72
N GLY A 365 12.63 -1.85 -2.82
CA GLY A 365 13.53 -1.60 -3.95
C GLY A 365 14.60 -2.67 -4.07
N PHE A 366 15.22 -3.06 -2.94
CA PHE A 366 16.19 -4.17 -2.95
C PHE A 366 15.56 -5.50 -3.41
N GLU A 367 14.37 -5.81 -2.88
CA GLU A 367 13.60 -7.00 -3.25
C GLU A 367 13.28 -7.04 -4.76
N LEU A 368 12.95 -5.90 -5.37
CA LEU A 368 12.70 -5.78 -6.80
C LEU A 368 13.96 -5.91 -7.65
N MET A 369 15.09 -5.34 -7.19
CA MET A 369 16.38 -5.52 -7.88
C MET A 369 16.76 -7.00 -7.97
N LEU A 370 16.58 -7.76 -6.88
CA LEU A 370 16.88 -9.19 -6.86
C LEU A 370 15.92 -10.04 -7.72
N LYS A 371 14.66 -9.66 -7.84
CA LYS A 371 13.68 -10.37 -8.69
C LYS A 371 13.93 -10.16 -10.19
N GLY A 372 14.63 -9.09 -10.56
CA GLY A 372 14.81 -8.68 -11.95
C GLY A 372 13.50 -8.37 -12.68
N SER A 373 13.56 -8.05 -13.97
CA SER A 373 12.38 -7.70 -14.77
C SER A 373 11.44 -8.87 -15.07
N SER A 374 11.86 -10.13 -14.80
CA SER A 374 11.11 -11.33 -15.13
C SER A 374 10.01 -11.67 -14.12
N GLY A 375 9.97 -10.99 -12.96
CA GLY A 375 8.89 -11.10 -11.97
C GLY A 375 8.76 -12.47 -11.29
N LYS A 376 9.62 -13.44 -11.63
CA LYS A 376 9.67 -14.74 -10.96
C LYS A 376 10.48 -14.59 -9.68
N ILE A 377 9.85 -14.89 -8.55
CA ILE A 377 10.48 -14.98 -7.24
C ILE A 377 11.39 -16.21 -7.27
N VAL A 378 12.55 -16.13 -7.94
CA VAL A 378 13.59 -17.14 -7.79
C VAL A 378 14.26 -16.88 -6.45
N ALA A 379 13.59 -17.41 -5.43
CA ALA A 379 14.10 -17.74 -4.12
C ALA A 379 15.29 -16.91 -3.62
N ILE A 380 15.01 -15.66 -3.24
CA ILE A 380 15.90 -14.77 -2.47
C ILE A 380 16.47 -15.49 -1.23
N ASN A 381 15.75 -16.51 -0.72
CA ASN A 381 16.20 -17.36 0.37
C ASN A 381 17.51 -18.13 0.09
N TYR A 382 17.97 -18.25 -1.16
CA TYR A 382 19.23 -18.92 -1.52
C TYR A 382 20.33 -17.96 -2.01
N VAL A 383 20.04 -16.65 -2.08
CA VAL A 383 21.05 -15.65 -2.48
C VAL A 383 21.91 -15.31 -1.25
N SER A 384 23.22 -15.48 -1.35
CA SER A 384 24.17 -15.04 -0.34
C SER A 384 24.72 -13.64 -0.67
N LEU A 385 25.40 -13.01 0.29
CA LEU A 385 26.06 -11.71 0.06
C LEU A 385 27.08 -11.78 -1.09
N ARG A 386 27.70 -12.94 -1.31
CA ARG A 386 28.73 -13.15 -2.34
C ARG A 386 28.14 -13.19 -3.75
N ASP A 387 26.85 -13.49 -3.87
CA ASP A 387 26.14 -13.59 -5.14
C ASP A 387 25.61 -12.22 -5.60
N LEU A 388 25.77 -11.18 -4.78
CA LEU A 388 25.33 -9.83 -5.10
C LEU A 388 26.32 -9.13 -6.05
N LYS A 389 25.77 -8.56 -7.12
CA LYS A 389 26.48 -7.60 -7.99
C LYS A 389 26.85 -6.32 -7.23
N SER A 390 27.83 -5.58 -7.76
CA SER A 390 28.26 -4.28 -7.23
C SER A 390 27.11 -3.29 -7.06
N GLU A 391 26.17 -3.23 -8.02
CA GLU A 391 24.99 -2.36 -7.94
C GLU A 391 24.11 -2.68 -6.73
N HIS A 392 23.91 -3.97 -6.43
CA HIS A 392 23.15 -4.40 -5.25
C HIS A 392 23.87 -4.01 -3.95
N ILE A 393 25.20 -4.11 -3.91
CA ILE A 393 26.01 -3.70 -2.76
C ILE A 393 25.92 -2.19 -2.54
N MET A 394 26.10 -1.39 -3.60
CA MET A 394 25.95 0.07 -3.54
C MET A 394 24.56 0.49 -3.07
N TYR A 395 23.52 -0.22 -3.52
CA TYR A 395 22.16 0.02 -3.05
C TYR A 395 22.00 -0.31 -1.56
N LEU A 396 22.57 -1.43 -1.08
CA LEU A 396 22.57 -1.78 0.34
C LEU A 396 23.35 -0.76 1.18
N GLU A 397 24.49 -0.27 0.71
CA GLU A 397 25.23 0.82 1.38
C GLU A 397 24.34 2.04 1.58
N PHE A 398 23.64 2.48 0.53
CA PHE A 398 22.68 3.58 0.65
C PHE A 398 21.54 3.28 1.64
N CYS A 399 20.96 2.07 1.60
CA CYS A 399 19.92 1.66 2.55
C CYS A 399 20.41 1.75 4.01
N PHE A 400 21.59 1.19 4.29
CA PHE A 400 22.12 1.15 5.65
C PHE A 400 22.64 2.52 6.11
N ASP A 401 23.13 3.37 5.22
CA ASP A 401 23.42 4.76 5.51
C ASP A 401 22.14 5.50 5.93
N TYR A 402 21.05 5.32 5.17
CA TYR A 402 19.74 5.90 5.52
C TYR A 402 19.22 5.37 6.86
N PHE A 403 19.29 4.06 7.10
CA PHE A 403 18.83 3.46 8.36
C PHE A 403 19.64 3.96 9.57
N THR A 404 20.96 4.01 9.41
CA THR A 404 21.88 4.52 10.44
C THR A 404 21.53 5.95 10.81
N GLU A 405 21.32 6.80 9.81
CA GLU A 405 20.94 8.20 10.02
C GLU A 405 19.56 8.33 10.68
N VAL A 406 18.56 7.59 10.21
CA VAL A 406 17.21 7.61 10.81
C VAL A 406 17.24 7.15 12.28
N ILE A 407 17.98 6.08 12.59
CA ILE A 407 18.10 5.60 13.96
C ILE A 407 18.75 6.68 14.84
N ASN A 408 19.87 7.24 14.40
CA ASN A 408 20.65 8.19 15.19
C ASN A 408 19.99 9.58 15.30
N ALA A 409 19.64 10.18 14.17
CA ALA A 409 19.16 11.55 14.10
C ALA A 409 17.67 11.70 14.42
N LYS A 410 16.87 10.63 14.27
CA LYS A 410 15.42 10.70 14.43
C LYS A 410 14.86 9.81 15.53
N VAL A 411 15.08 8.51 15.45
CA VAL A 411 14.47 7.56 16.40
C VAL A 411 15.04 7.78 17.79
N ARG A 412 16.37 7.69 17.96
CA ARG A 412 17.08 7.84 19.24
C ARG A 412 16.72 9.14 19.96
N LYS A 413 16.58 10.26 19.23
CA LYS A 413 16.27 11.58 19.80
C LYS A 413 14.79 11.77 20.17
N CYS A 414 13.85 11.19 19.42
CA CYS A 414 12.43 11.58 19.52
C CYS A 414 11.49 10.51 20.10
N TRP A 415 11.84 9.22 20.04
CA TRP A 415 10.88 8.12 20.32
C TRP A 415 10.21 8.23 21.70
N ARG A 416 10.93 8.71 22.72
CA ARG A 416 10.44 8.85 24.10
C ARG A 416 9.57 10.09 24.31
N GLN A 417 9.85 11.17 23.59
CA GLN A 417 9.09 12.42 23.71
C GLN A 417 7.78 12.35 22.93
N GLU A 418 7.75 11.53 21.87
CA GLU A 418 6.63 11.41 20.94
C GLU A 418 6.00 10.01 21.04
N MET A 419 5.68 9.57 22.26
CA MET A 419 5.13 8.21 22.50
C MET A 419 3.79 7.96 21.79
N ASP A 420 3.05 8.99 21.41
CA ASP A 420 1.82 8.81 20.64
C ASP A 420 2.09 8.37 19.18
N LYS A 421 3.31 8.55 18.68
CA LYS A 421 3.73 8.19 17.32
C LYS A 421 4.41 6.82 17.32
N PHE A 422 3.65 5.79 16.93
CA PHE A 422 4.14 4.41 16.86
C PHE A 422 5.35 4.21 15.91
N GLN A 423 5.47 5.08 14.90
CA GLN A 423 6.40 4.95 13.78
C GLN A 423 7.86 4.86 14.24
N TYR A 424 8.25 5.55 15.32
CA TYR A 424 9.64 5.60 15.77
C TYR A 424 10.21 4.22 16.11
N LEU A 425 9.54 3.48 17.01
CA LEU A 425 9.98 2.12 17.37
C LEU A 425 9.60 1.11 16.28
N ALA A 426 8.51 1.36 15.54
CA ALA A 426 8.11 0.51 14.43
C ALA A 426 9.18 0.47 13.31
N ILE A 427 9.88 1.58 13.04
CA ILE A 427 10.99 1.61 12.06
C ILE A 427 12.06 0.57 12.42
N ILE A 428 12.50 0.53 13.68
CA ILE A 428 13.52 -0.44 14.10
C ILE A 428 12.98 -1.87 13.98
N ARG A 429 11.75 -2.13 14.46
CA ARG A 429 11.08 -3.43 14.32
C ARG A 429 11.08 -3.92 12.87
N ILE A 430 10.72 -3.05 11.93
CA ILE A 430 10.60 -3.38 10.50
C ILE A 430 11.98 -3.66 9.90
N ILE A 431 12.98 -2.80 10.18
CA ILE A 431 14.36 -2.99 9.72
C ILE A 431 14.90 -4.34 10.21
N GLU A 432 14.75 -4.67 11.49
CA GLU A 432 15.22 -5.93 12.04
C GLU A 432 14.46 -7.15 11.50
N CYS A 433 13.15 -7.00 11.27
CA CYS A 433 12.35 -8.02 10.61
C CYS A 433 12.77 -8.26 9.16
N TRP A 434 13.21 -7.22 8.45
CA TRP A 434 13.74 -7.35 7.10
C TRP A 434 15.10 -8.04 7.08
N ILE A 435 16.01 -7.56 7.93
CA ILE A 435 17.37 -8.10 8.11
C ILE A 435 17.29 -9.60 8.39
N LYS A 436 16.50 -10.02 9.38
CA LYS A 436 16.41 -11.46 9.75
C LYS A 436 15.75 -12.32 8.66
N SER A 437 14.91 -11.72 7.82
CA SER A 437 14.17 -12.43 6.76
C SER A 437 15.01 -12.68 5.51
N ASN A 438 16.07 -11.90 5.31
CA ASN A 438 16.85 -11.87 4.07
C ASN A 438 18.33 -12.15 4.36
N GLN A 439 18.81 -13.33 3.98
CA GLN A 439 20.20 -13.77 4.22
C GLN A 439 21.28 -12.80 3.72
N PRO A 440 21.24 -12.25 2.49
CA PRO A 440 22.29 -11.35 2.03
C PRO A 440 22.28 -10.03 2.81
N VAL A 441 21.09 -9.54 3.16
CA VAL A 441 20.90 -8.34 4.00
C VAL A 441 21.45 -8.57 5.41
N LEU A 442 21.16 -9.72 6.04
CA LEU A 442 21.70 -10.10 7.34
C LEU A 442 23.23 -10.12 7.33
N GLN A 443 23.81 -10.74 6.30
CA GLN A 443 25.25 -10.84 6.15
C GLN A 443 25.89 -9.45 5.94
N PHE A 444 25.26 -8.59 5.14
CA PHE A 444 25.71 -7.20 4.96
C PHE A 444 25.63 -6.42 6.29
N ALA A 445 24.47 -6.47 6.96
CA ALA A 445 24.21 -5.77 8.21
C ALA A 445 25.23 -6.14 9.30
N HIS A 446 25.53 -7.43 9.49
CA HIS A 446 26.52 -7.87 10.47
C HIS A 446 27.94 -7.32 10.22
N ARG A 447 28.25 -6.86 9.00
CA ARG A 447 29.55 -6.30 8.63
C ARG A 447 29.53 -4.78 8.49
N ASN A 448 28.35 -4.15 8.52
CA ASN A 448 28.22 -2.72 8.44
C ASN A 448 28.52 -2.09 9.82
N LYS A 449 29.71 -1.51 9.97
CA LYS A 449 30.18 -0.93 11.23
C LYS A 449 29.28 0.20 11.73
N ALA A 450 28.90 1.12 10.85
CA ALA A 450 28.10 2.29 11.21
C ALA A 450 26.72 1.89 11.76
N PHE A 451 26.03 0.97 11.07
CA PHE A 451 24.74 0.46 11.52
C PHE A 451 24.84 -0.29 12.85
N CYS A 452 25.77 -1.25 12.96
CA CYS A 452 25.98 -2.00 14.19
C CYS A 452 26.31 -1.09 15.38
N PHE A 453 27.15 -0.06 15.16
CA PHE A 453 27.50 0.93 16.16
C PHE A 453 26.27 1.71 16.63
N GLN A 454 25.49 2.28 15.70
CA GLN A 454 24.32 3.08 16.07
C GLN A 454 23.22 2.24 16.73
N LEU A 455 23.06 0.98 16.33
CA LEU A 455 22.13 0.07 16.99
C LEU A 455 22.59 -0.27 18.42
N ALA A 456 23.88 -0.50 18.63
CA ALA A 456 24.44 -0.75 19.97
C ALA A 456 24.31 0.47 20.89
N GLU A 457 24.58 1.66 20.36
CA GLU A 457 24.36 2.94 21.07
C GLU A 457 22.90 3.12 21.46
N PHE A 458 21.97 2.88 20.53
CA PHE A 458 20.53 2.93 20.83
C PHE A 458 20.16 1.95 21.96
N VAL A 459 20.64 0.70 21.90
CA VAL A 459 20.40 -0.30 22.95
C VAL A 459 21.00 0.12 24.30
N ASN A 460 22.22 0.67 24.30
CA ASN A 460 22.90 1.17 25.50
C ASN A 460 22.14 2.35 26.15
N ASP A 461 21.56 3.23 25.34
CA ASP A 461 20.69 4.30 25.85
C ASP A 461 19.47 3.73 26.57
N ILE A 462 18.79 2.75 25.97
CA ILE A 462 17.64 2.10 26.59
C ILE A 462 18.02 1.42 27.91
N ILE A 463 19.16 0.71 27.95
CA ILE A 463 19.69 0.12 29.19
C ILE A 463 19.88 1.19 30.26
N SER A 464 20.46 2.32 29.88
CA SER A 464 20.74 3.42 30.80
C SER A 464 19.47 4.08 31.32
N LEU A 465 18.41 4.12 30.50
CA LEU A 465 17.11 4.68 30.86
C LEU A 465 16.28 3.75 31.76
N TYR A 466 16.46 2.43 31.63
CA TYR A 466 15.68 1.42 32.35
C TYR A 466 16.56 0.36 33.03
N PRO A 467 17.44 0.76 33.98
CA PRO A 467 18.38 -0.15 34.63
C PRO A 467 17.71 -1.27 35.46
N ASN A 468 16.47 -1.06 35.88
CA ASN A 468 15.75 -1.95 36.80
C ASN A 468 14.58 -2.71 36.14
N GLU A 469 14.54 -2.80 34.81
CA GLU A 469 13.46 -3.44 34.05
C GLU A 469 13.91 -4.76 33.41
N PRO A 470 14.02 -5.88 34.17
CA PRO A 470 14.54 -7.15 33.66
C PRO A 470 13.72 -7.71 32.50
N GLN A 471 12.44 -7.34 32.41
CA GLN A 471 11.55 -7.78 31.32
C GLN A 471 11.96 -7.22 29.94
N LEU A 472 12.67 -6.08 29.88
CA LEU A 472 13.21 -5.54 28.63
C LEU A 472 14.36 -6.39 28.08
N PHE A 473 15.01 -7.20 28.92
CA PHE A 473 16.18 -7.99 28.59
C PHE A 473 15.86 -9.49 28.45
N SER A 474 14.59 -9.83 28.35
CA SER A 474 14.15 -11.20 28.15
C SER A 474 14.68 -11.76 26.82
N ASN A 475 15.21 -12.98 26.87
CA ASN A 475 15.57 -13.73 25.67
C ASN A 475 14.35 -14.26 24.93
N PHE A 476 13.15 -14.21 25.51
CA PHE A 476 11.91 -14.66 24.89
C PHE A 476 11.25 -13.55 24.09
N LYS A 477 10.58 -13.91 22.99
CA LYS A 477 9.78 -12.95 22.23
C LYS A 477 8.63 -12.45 23.10
N PRO A 478 8.35 -11.14 23.13
CA PRO A 478 7.16 -10.64 23.80
C PRO A 478 5.90 -11.19 23.13
N GLN A 479 4.86 -11.42 23.94
CA GLN A 479 3.53 -11.78 23.48
C GLN A 479 2.62 -10.56 23.46
N ARG A 480 1.58 -10.62 22.64
CA ARG A 480 0.54 -9.57 22.53
C ARG A 480 -0.80 -10.19 22.15
N ASN A 481 -1.86 -9.40 22.29
CA ASN A 481 -3.24 -9.83 22.07
C ASN A 481 -3.85 -9.30 20.76
N TYR A 482 -3.13 -8.45 20.01
CA TYR A 482 -3.60 -7.89 18.75
C TYR A 482 -2.43 -7.33 17.93
N PHE A 483 -2.66 -7.07 16.65
CA PHE A 483 -1.67 -6.45 15.77
C PHE A 483 -1.61 -4.95 15.99
N PHE A 484 -0.39 -4.43 16.07
CA PHE A 484 -0.15 -3.00 16.11
C PHE A 484 -0.26 -2.36 14.72
N GLU A 485 -0.25 -1.03 14.64
CA GLU A 485 -0.45 -0.28 13.40
C GLU A 485 0.49 -0.70 12.27
N GLU A 486 1.78 -0.85 12.56
CA GLU A 486 2.79 -1.28 11.60
C GLU A 486 2.57 -2.72 11.09
N ASP A 487 2.04 -3.61 11.93
CA ASP A 487 1.73 -4.98 11.57
C ASP A 487 0.51 -5.03 10.62
N ILE A 488 -0.49 -4.19 10.86
CA ILE A 488 -1.67 -4.04 9.98
C ILE A 488 -1.24 -3.40 8.67
N LEU A 489 -0.43 -2.33 8.73
CA LEU A 489 0.05 -1.64 7.56
C LEU A 489 0.87 -2.56 6.67
N LEU A 490 1.77 -3.38 7.23
CA LEU A 490 2.66 -4.28 6.48
C LEU A 490 2.16 -5.71 6.35
N LYS A 491 0.93 -5.99 6.74
CA LYS A 491 0.28 -7.27 6.50
C LYS A 491 0.41 -7.63 5.02
N GLU A 492 0.84 -8.86 4.75
CA GLU A 492 1.05 -9.38 3.40
C GLU A 492 2.21 -8.78 2.61
N PHE A 493 3.12 -8.05 3.23
CA PHE A 493 4.31 -7.52 2.56
C PHE A 493 5.45 -8.55 2.48
N CYS A 494 5.90 -8.88 1.27
CA CYS A 494 6.81 -10.01 1.06
C CYS A 494 8.22 -9.80 1.64
N CYS A 495 8.71 -8.56 1.74
CA CYS A 495 10.04 -8.25 2.25
C CYS A 495 10.25 -8.72 3.70
N VAL A 496 9.16 -8.80 4.47
CA VAL A 496 9.14 -9.30 5.86
C VAL A 496 8.46 -10.67 5.96
N LYS A 497 8.38 -11.42 4.85
CA LYS A 497 7.71 -12.73 4.78
C LYS A 497 6.25 -12.68 5.23
N PHE A 498 5.54 -11.64 4.79
CA PHE A 498 4.10 -11.41 4.95
C PHE A 498 3.63 -11.03 6.36
N VAL A 499 4.46 -11.18 7.39
CA VAL A 499 4.14 -10.81 8.79
C VAL A 499 5.40 -10.43 9.57
N LEU A 500 5.31 -9.42 10.44
CA LEU A 500 6.39 -9.09 11.36
C LEU A 500 6.50 -10.19 12.43
N SER A 501 7.57 -10.99 12.36
CA SER A 501 7.74 -12.21 13.17
C SER A 501 8.57 -11.98 14.44
N ASP A 502 8.62 -10.76 14.92
CA ASP A 502 9.38 -10.32 16.10
C ASP A 502 8.60 -10.56 17.41
N PHE A 503 7.27 -10.48 17.37
CA PHE A 503 6.38 -10.96 18.42
C PHE A 503 6.12 -12.47 18.37
N ASP A 504 5.67 -13.03 19.49
CA ASP A 504 4.96 -14.31 19.55
C ASP A 504 3.45 -14.05 19.57
N ASP A 505 2.81 -14.25 18.42
CA ASP A 505 1.38 -14.00 18.20
C ASP A 505 0.49 -15.22 18.55
N SER A 506 1.03 -16.25 19.20
CA SER A 506 0.28 -17.45 19.58
C SER A 506 -0.97 -17.17 20.40
N LEU A 507 -0.95 -16.13 21.26
CA LEU A 507 -2.12 -15.71 22.04
C LEU A 507 -3.29 -15.21 21.18
N ILE A 508 -2.98 -14.56 20.05
CA ILE A 508 -4.00 -14.04 19.12
C ILE A 508 -4.76 -15.23 18.51
N PHE A 509 -4.04 -16.26 18.08
CA PHE A 509 -4.59 -17.39 17.33
C PHE A 509 -5.03 -18.58 18.20
N LYS A 510 -5.23 -18.38 19.52
CA LYS A 510 -5.75 -19.45 20.39
C LYS A 510 -7.15 -19.91 19.93
N ASN A 511 -7.33 -21.22 19.83
CA ASN A 511 -8.61 -21.86 19.56
C ASN A 511 -9.65 -21.34 20.57
N ASN A 512 -10.74 -20.72 20.08
CA ASN A 512 -11.85 -20.05 20.81
C ASN A 512 -11.84 -18.52 20.85
N ASN A 513 -10.81 -17.85 20.32
CA ASN A 513 -10.86 -16.39 20.21
C ASN A 513 -11.82 -15.96 19.08
N LYS A 514 -13.00 -15.44 19.45
CA LYS A 514 -14.00 -14.95 18.49
C LYS A 514 -13.64 -13.59 17.89
N ASP A 515 -12.68 -12.89 18.48
CA ASP A 515 -12.27 -11.54 18.10
C ASP A 515 -10.98 -11.51 17.24
N ILE A 516 -10.48 -12.65 16.78
CA ILE A 516 -9.25 -12.76 15.99
C ILE A 516 -9.23 -11.73 14.85
N ILE A 517 -10.29 -11.69 14.05
CA ILE A 517 -10.39 -10.79 12.90
C ILE A 517 -10.36 -9.32 13.32
N ASN A 518 -11.01 -8.97 14.42
CA ASN A 518 -10.99 -7.62 14.98
C ASN A 518 -9.56 -7.25 15.43
N GLN A 519 -8.88 -8.16 16.13
CA GLN A 519 -7.54 -7.99 16.66
C GLN A 519 -6.45 -7.87 15.57
N ILE A 520 -6.54 -8.65 14.49
CA ILE A 520 -5.57 -8.58 13.37
C ILE A 520 -5.90 -7.47 12.35
N SER A 521 -6.98 -6.71 12.58
CA SER A 521 -7.45 -5.62 11.70
C SER A 521 -7.43 -4.26 12.40
N GLY A 522 -6.93 -4.17 13.64
CA GLY A 522 -6.86 -2.92 14.40
C GLY A 522 -8.18 -2.44 15.00
N PHE A 523 -9.19 -3.31 15.08
CA PHE A 523 -10.46 -3.01 15.72
C PHE A 523 -10.56 -3.67 17.09
N VAL A 524 -9.59 -3.34 17.95
CA VAL A 524 -9.44 -3.92 19.28
C VAL A 524 -10.57 -3.46 20.19
N GLY A 525 -11.21 -4.41 20.89
CA GLY A 525 -12.22 -4.12 21.90
C GLY A 525 -11.61 -3.47 23.16
N PRO A 526 -12.38 -2.69 23.94
CA PRO A 526 -11.89 -2.00 25.14
C PRO A 526 -11.18 -2.92 26.14
N GLU A 527 -11.59 -4.19 26.20
CA GLU A 527 -11.04 -5.21 27.09
C GLU A 527 -9.59 -5.61 26.77
N TYR A 528 -9.17 -5.49 25.50
CA TYR A 528 -7.80 -5.79 25.06
C TYR A 528 -6.98 -4.53 24.80
N LEU A 529 -7.65 -3.40 24.56
CA LEU A 529 -7.00 -2.16 24.14
C LEU A 529 -6.02 -1.68 25.22
N ARG A 530 -4.81 -1.38 24.79
CA ARG A 530 -3.77 -0.83 25.67
C ARG A 530 -3.65 0.66 25.40
N ASP A 531 -3.18 1.40 26.40
CA ASP A 531 -2.74 2.77 26.17
C ASP A 531 -1.46 2.80 25.32
N LYS A 532 -1.16 3.95 24.72
CA LYS A 532 -0.04 4.11 23.79
C LYS A 532 1.33 3.86 24.44
N ASN A 533 1.49 4.17 25.73
CA ASN A 533 2.73 3.87 26.43
C ASN A 533 2.91 2.36 26.60
N SER A 534 1.86 1.64 26.98
CA SER A 534 1.87 0.19 27.08
C SER A 534 2.18 -0.51 25.75
N GLU A 535 1.61 -0.04 24.63
CA GLU A 535 1.97 -0.55 23.29
C GLU A 535 3.44 -0.30 22.97
N ASN A 536 3.94 0.91 23.23
CA ASN A 536 5.34 1.25 22.98
C ASN A 536 6.32 0.49 23.87
N MET A 537 5.97 0.20 25.12
CA MET A 537 6.79 -0.65 25.98
C MET A 537 6.88 -2.07 25.42
N LEU A 538 5.81 -2.61 24.83
CA LEU A 538 5.86 -3.90 24.13
C LEU A 538 6.72 -3.82 22.85
N ARG A 539 6.61 -2.74 22.06
CA ARG A 539 7.49 -2.50 20.91
C ARG A 539 8.96 -2.44 21.34
N LEU A 540 9.25 -1.73 22.43
CA LEU A 540 10.59 -1.58 22.98
C LEU A 540 11.16 -2.93 23.43
N ARG A 541 10.38 -3.76 24.14
CA ARG A 541 10.80 -5.14 24.49
C ARG A 541 11.14 -5.96 23.25
N CYS A 542 10.36 -5.80 22.19
CA CYS A 542 10.56 -6.52 20.94
C CYS A 542 11.86 -6.08 20.25
N VAL A 543 12.09 -4.77 20.14
CA VAL A 543 13.32 -4.17 19.62
C VAL A 543 14.52 -4.64 20.45
N MET A 544 14.48 -4.55 21.78
CA MET A 544 15.58 -4.98 22.64
C MET A 544 15.92 -6.47 22.47
N ASN A 545 14.90 -7.34 22.35
CA ASN A 545 15.10 -8.76 22.10
C ASN A 545 15.78 -9.01 20.74
N ALA A 546 15.28 -8.37 19.67
CA ALA A 546 15.79 -8.54 18.32
C ALA A 546 17.19 -7.95 18.16
N SER A 547 17.43 -6.73 18.65
CA SER A 547 18.72 -6.05 18.60
C SER A 547 19.79 -6.80 19.38
N ASN A 548 19.47 -7.32 20.57
CA ASN A 548 20.42 -8.12 21.35
C ASN A 548 20.84 -9.37 20.57
N ARG A 549 19.87 -10.12 20.04
CA ARG A 549 20.13 -11.33 19.23
C ARG A 549 20.94 -11.05 17.97
N PHE A 550 20.70 -9.91 17.32
CA PHE A 550 21.46 -9.45 16.16
C PHE A 550 22.89 -9.07 16.54
N LEU A 551 23.05 -8.20 17.53
CA LEU A 551 24.36 -7.69 17.97
C LEU A 551 25.25 -8.82 18.52
N LEU A 552 24.71 -9.86 19.16
CA LEU A 552 25.52 -11.01 19.59
C LEU A 552 26.23 -11.75 18.43
N LYS A 553 25.80 -11.56 17.18
CA LYS A 553 26.35 -12.21 15.98
C LYS A 553 27.02 -11.24 15.01
N ASN A 554 27.20 -9.98 15.41
CA ASN A 554 27.87 -8.98 14.57
C ASN A 554 29.34 -9.37 14.28
N ARG A 555 29.90 -8.83 13.20
CA ARG A 555 31.30 -8.98 12.78
C ARG A 555 32.07 -7.66 12.82
N CYS A 556 31.61 -6.72 13.64
CA CYS A 556 32.14 -5.36 13.77
C CYS A 556 32.91 -5.13 15.07
N GLY A 557 33.17 -6.19 15.86
CA GLY A 557 33.93 -6.07 17.12
C GLY A 557 33.12 -5.56 18.31
N ILE A 558 31.81 -5.32 18.16
CA ILE A 558 30.93 -4.91 19.26
C ILE A 558 30.64 -6.11 20.15
N ARG A 559 30.85 -6.00 21.47
CA ARG A 559 30.69 -7.13 22.39
C ARG A 559 29.92 -6.74 23.64
N TRP A 560 29.10 -7.66 24.15
CA TRP A 560 28.42 -7.47 25.42
C TRP A 560 29.41 -7.55 26.58
N ASN A 561 29.48 -6.49 27.41
CA ASN A 561 30.24 -6.50 28.64
C ASN A 561 29.31 -6.86 29.82
N LYS A 562 29.59 -8.02 30.43
CA LYS A 562 28.80 -8.54 31.57
C LYS A 562 28.91 -7.70 32.84
N ILE A 563 30.01 -6.97 33.02
CA ILE A 563 30.26 -6.13 34.20
C ILE A 563 29.49 -4.82 34.08
N SER A 564 29.62 -4.13 32.94
CA SER A 564 28.94 -2.85 32.72
C SER A 564 27.46 -3.03 32.32
N GLY A 565 27.05 -4.24 31.93
CA GLY A 565 25.71 -4.52 31.42
C GLY A 565 25.40 -3.76 30.13
N LYS A 566 26.42 -3.47 29.30
CA LYS A 566 26.30 -2.67 28.07
C LYS A 566 27.15 -3.26 26.95
N TYR A 567 26.85 -2.89 25.71
CA TYR A 567 27.72 -3.19 24.59
C TYR A 567 28.93 -2.26 24.58
N MET A 568 30.13 -2.85 24.53
CA MET A 568 31.37 -2.13 24.28
C MET A 568 31.70 -2.12 22.80
N ILE A 569 32.17 -0.97 22.35
CA ILE A 569 32.61 -0.73 20.99
C ILE A 569 34.13 -0.72 21.05
N ASN A 570 34.76 -1.85 20.72
CA ASN A 570 36.21 -1.90 20.63
C ASN A 570 36.62 -1.23 19.32
N ASN A 571 37.41 -0.15 19.40
CA ASN A 571 38.02 0.49 18.24
C ASN A 571 39.25 -0.26 17.70
N ASP A 572 39.65 -1.36 18.34
CA ASP A 572 40.85 -2.09 17.94
C ASP A 572 40.59 -2.98 16.72
N PRO A 573 41.48 -2.96 15.72
CA PRO A 573 41.38 -3.85 14.57
C PRO A 573 41.50 -5.29 15.06
N VAL A 574 40.46 -6.08 14.84
CA VAL A 574 40.54 -7.52 15.04
C VAL A 574 41.49 -8.05 13.97
N GLU A 575 42.67 -8.50 14.40
CA GLU A 575 43.61 -9.26 13.57
C GLU A 575 42.89 -10.43 12.91
N SER A 576 43.23 -10.61 11.64
CA SER A 576 42.61 -11.42 10.57
C SER A 576 42.18 -12.84 10.93
#